data_AF-A0A843DK29-F1
#
_entry.id   AF-A0A843DK29-F1
#
_cell.length_a   1.000
_cell.length_b   1.000
_cell.length_c   1.000
_cell.angle_alpha   90.00
_cell.angle_beta   90.00
_cell.angle_gamma   90.00
#
_symmetry.space_group_name_H-M   'P 1'
#
loop_
_entity.id
_entity.type
_entity.pdbx_description
1 polymer ?
#
loop_
_entity_poly.entity_id
_entity_poly.type
_entity_poly.pdbx_seq_one_letter_code
_entity_poly.pdbx_strand_id
1 'polypeptide(L)'
;GITGIRAPDRDEGYCTGCGTCVQYCREEALAVREGRVVMDKDLCLACGTCVRACVFGTLSSAETAYRITLGGKRGRHPRVGQHLVTVKSAEAALVVVDVIVDWIYRYASFEKMIVEQIGHELELPVLKESLDRKLNADDVVVFGDLF
;
A
#
# COMPACT_ATOMS: atom_id res chain seq x y z
N GLY A 1 -9.19 3.92 3.92
CA GLY A 1 -8.73 2.54 4.14
C GLY A 1 -7.24 2.58 4.37
N ILE A 2 -6.75 1.92 5.41
CA ILE A 2 -5.32 1.85 5.74
C ILE A 2 -4.90 0.39 5.63
N THR A 3 -3.84 0.11 4.89
CA THR A 3 -3.35 -1.25 4.65
C THR A 3 -1.86 -1.31 4.88
N GLY A 4 -1.42 -2.13 5.82
CA GLY A 4 0.00 -2.43 6.02
C GLY A 4 0.55 -3.22 4.83
N ILE A 5 1.68 -2.77 4.29
CA ILE A 5 2.43 -3.42 3.24
C ILE A 5 3.88 -3.60 3.70
N ARG A 6 4.51 -4.69 3.26
CA ARG A 6 5.90 -5.01 3.56
C ARG A 6 6.51 -5.67 2.34
N ALA A 7 7.52 -5.03 1.77
CA ALA A 7 8.26 -5.63 0.68
C ALA A 7 9.07 -6.83 1.22
N PRO A 8 8.98 -8.00 0.54
CA PRO A 8 9.88 -9.09 0.81
C PRO A 8 11.31 -8.70 0.41
N ASP A 9 12.26 -9.01 1.28
CA ASP A 9 13.69 -9.00 0.97
C ASP A 9 14.19 -10.45 0.99
N ARG A 10 15.06 -10.79 0.04
CA ARG A 10 15.47 -12.17 -0.18
C ARG A 10 16.97 -12.29 -0.21
N ASP A 11 17.48 -13.10 0.70
CA ASP A 11 18.86 -13.52 0.65
C ASP A 11 19.03 -14.64 -0.40
N GLU A 12 19.59 -14.26 -1.55
CA GLU A 12 19.83 -15.19 -2.66
C GLU A 12 20.79 -16.32 -2.28
N GLY A 13 21.68 -16.12 -1.30
CA GLY A 13 22.69 -17.09 -0.91
C GLY A 13 22.13 -18.32 -0.20
N TYR A 14 21.01 -18.16 0.53
CA TYR A 14 20.39 -19.25 1.30
C TYR A 14 19.19 -19.87 0.61
N CYS A 15 18.68 -19.28 -0.48
CA CYS A 15 17.45 -19.76 -1.08
C CYS A 15 17.67 -21.00 -1.96
N THR A 16 16.96 -22.08 -1.64
CA THR A 16 17.03 -23.38 -2.33
C THR A 16 16.22 -23.45 -3.63
N GLY A 17 15.45 -22.41 -3.97
CA GLY A 17 14.64 -22.40 -5.19
C GLY A 17 13.40 -23.31 -5.16
N CYS A 18 12.93 -23.72 -3.98
CA CYS A 18 11.84 -24.70 -3.83
C CYS A 18 10.50 -24.30 -4.47
N GLY A 19 10.31 -23.03 -4.82
CA GLY A 19 9.11 -22.55 -5.52
C GLY A 19 7.86 -22.41 -4.65
N THR A 20 7.92 -22.68 -3.34
CA THR A 20 6.75 -22.52 -2.46
C THR A 20 6.21 -21.09 -2.49
N CYS A 21 7.06 -20.08 -2.38
CA CYS A 21 6.66 -18.67 -2.44
C CYS A 21 5.98 -18.29 -3.77
N VAL A 22 6.33 -18.93 -4.88
CA VAL A 22 5.70 -18.75 -6.19
C VAL A 22 4.24 -19.20 -6.16
N GLN A 23 3.96 -20.37 -5.56
CA GLN A 23 2.60 -20.93 -5.47
C GLN A 23 1.65 -20.05 -4.65
N TYR A 24 2.18 -19.32 -3.66
CA TYR A 24 1.38 -18.44 -2.80
C TYR A 24 1.23 -17.01 -3.35
N CYS A 25 1.99 -16.64 -4.38
CA CYS A 25 1.94 -15.30 -4.97
C CYS A 25 0.75 -15.18 -5.92
N ARG A 26 -0.34 -14.55 -5.46
CA ARG A 26 -1.55 -14.36 -6.28
C ARG A 26 -1.37 -13.40 -7.46
N GLU A 27 -0.36 -12.55 -7.39
CA GLU A 27 -0.03 -11.57 -8.43
C GLU A 27 0.99 -12.12 -9.43
N GLU A 28 1.39 -13.40 -9.28
CA GLU A 28 2.37 -14.06 -10.15
C GLU A 28 3.72 -13.33 -10.25
N ALA A 29 4.02 -12.46 -9.27
CA ALA A 29 5.24 -11.65 -9.20
C ALA A 29 6.52 -12.46 -8.92
N LEU A 30 6.42 -13.78 -8.71
CA LEU A 30 7.56 -14.64 -8.42
C LEU A 30 7.59 -15.78 -9.44
N ALA A 31 8.77 -16.13 -9.93
CA ALA A 31 8.97 -17.28 -10.82
C ALA A 31 10.24 -18.04 -10.46
N VAL A 32 10.32 -19.34 -10.75
CA VAL A 32 11.58 -20.09 -10.66
C VAL A 32 12.29 -20.07 -12.01
N ARG A 33 13.52 -19.55 -12.05
CA ARG A 33 14.40 -19.52 -13.21
C ARG A 33 15.75 -20.09 -12.80
N GLU A 34 16.24 -21.10 -13.52
CA GLU A 34 17.56 -21.70 -13.28
C GLU A 34 17.78 -22.17 -11.82
N GLY A 35 16.72 -22.69 -11.19
CA GLY A 35 16.76 -23.13 -9.80
C GLY A 35 16.78 -21.99 -8.77
N ARG A 36 16.57 -20.73 -9.18
CA ARG A 36 16.43 -19.57 -8.30
C ARG A 36 15.05 -18.95 -8.46
N VAL A 37 14.46 -18.49 -7.37
CA VAL A 37 13.28 -17.62 -7.48
C VAL A 37 13.73 -16.26 -8.00
N VAL A 38 12.97 -15.64 -8.89
CA VAL A 38 13.15 -14.26 -9.37
C VAL A 38 11.86 -13.50 -9.08
N MET A 39 11.96 -12.21 -8.80
CA MET A 39 10.82 -11.35 -8.50
C MET A 39 10.66 -10.28 -9.56
N ASP A 40 9.44 -10.16 -10.07
CA ASP A 40 9.00 -9.00 -10.84
C ASP A 40 8.46 -7.94 -9.86
N LYS A 41 9.18 -6.82 -9.76
CA LYS A 41 8.85 -5.73 -8.84
C LYS A 41 7.56 -5.00 -9.26
N ASP A 42 7.24 -4.98 -10.55
CA ASP A 42 6.07 -4.25 -11.07
C ASP A 42 4.76 -4.97 -10.77
N LEU A 43 4.80 -6.31 -10.65
CA LEU A 43 3.65 -7.14 -10.28
C LEU A 43 3.50 -7.29 -8.76
N CYS A 44 4.56 -7.04 -7.98
CA CYS A 44 4.53 -7.29 -6.55
C CYS A 44 3.69 -6.24 -5.81
N LEU A 45 2.68 -6.65 -5.05
CA LEU A 45 1.87 -5.75 -4.23
C LEU A 45 2.39 -5.54 -2.80
N ALA A 46 3.60 -6.03 -2.48
CA ALA A 46 4.20 -5.97 -1.13
C ALA A 46 3.27 -6.53 -0.03
N CYS A 47 2.55 -7.62 -0.31
CA CYS A 47 1.58 -8.22 0.62
C CYS A 47 2.21 -9.11 1.69
N GLY A 48 3.50 -9.44 1.56
CA GLY A 48 4.25 -10.27 2.51
C GLY A 48 3.82 -11.74 2.62
N THR A 49 2.95 -12.23 1.73
CA THR A 49 2.49 -13.63 1.76
C THR A 49 3.63 -14.61 1.46
N CYS A 50 4.53 -14.25 0.55
CA CYS A 50 5.71 -15.05 0.21
C CYS A 50 6.66 -15.23 1.40
N VAL A 51 6.83 -14.20 2.24
CA VAL A 51 7.65 -14.24 3.45
C VAL A 51 7.12 -15.30 4.42
N ARG A 52 5.80 -15.28 4.69
CA ARG A 52 5.16 -16.27 5.58
C ARG A 52 5.14 -17.69 5.01
N ALA A 53 5.12 -17.83 3.68
CA ALA A 53 5.08 -19.12 3.00
C ALA A 53 6.46 -19.81 2.94
N CYS A 54 7.55 -19.08 3.20
CA CYS A 54 8.89 -19.62 3.12
C CYS A 54 9.18 -20.59 4.27
N VAL A 55 9.09 -21.90 4.00
CA VAL A 55 9.38 -22.96 4.99
C VAL A 55 10.82 -22.96 5.50
N PHE A 56 11.74 -22.37 4.74
CA PHE A 56 13.16 -22.27 5.08
C PHE A 56 13.53 -20.97 5.79
N GLY A 57 12.59 -20.01 5.91
CA GLY A 57 12.85 -18.72 6.57
C GLY A 57 13.89 -17.83 5.86
N THR A 58 14.15 -18.05 4.58
CA THR A 58 15.17 -17.32 3.79
C THR A 58 14.65 -16.02 3.16
N LEU A 59 13.38 -15.69 3.39
CA LEU A 59 12.75 -14.44 3.01
C LEU A 59 12.55 -13.61 4.27
N SER A 60 13.11 -12.42 4.30
CA SER A 60 12.86 -11.40 5.31
C SER A 60 11.80 -10.41 4.78
N SER A 61 11.34 -9.50 5.63
CA SER A 61 10.48 -8.40 5.22
C SER A 61 11.06 -7.09 5.70
N ALA A 62 11.00 -6.06 4.86
CA ALA A 62 11.27 -4.70 5.27
C ALA A 62 10.29 -4.25 6.38
N GLU A 63 10.56 -3.05 6.93
CA GLU A 63 9.65 -2.40 7.87
C GLU A 63 8.25 -2.18 7.26
N THR A 64 7.26 -2.00 8.13
CA THR A 64 5.86 -1.86 7.68
C THR A 64 5.61 -0.47 7.15
N ALA A 65 5.27 -0.36 5.87
CA ALA A 65 4.69 0.85 5.32
C ALA A 65 3.15 0.75 5.32
N TYR A 66 2.48 1.90 5.29
CA TYR A 66 1.03 2.01 5.33
C TYR A 66 0.52 2.64 4.04
N ARG A 67 -0.17 1.84 3.23
CA ARG A 67 -0.86 2.31 2.02
C ARG A 67 -2.24 2.84 2.40
N ILE A 68 -2.49 4.11 2.11
CA ILE A 68 -3.73 4.80 2.45
C ILE A 68 -4.55 5.02 1.18
N THR A 69 -5.82 4.64 1.26
CA THR A 69 -6.81 4.75 0.17
C THR A 69 -8.04 5.53 0.63
N LEU A 70 -8.65 6.31 -0.26
CA LEU A 70 -9.81 7.14 0.06
C LEU A 70 -10.95 6.94 -0.96
N GLY A 71 -12.20 7.11 -0.52
CA GLY A 71 -13.39 7.04 -1.40
C GLY A 71 -13.90 5.64 -1.73
N GLY A 72 -13.53 4.62 -0.94
CA GLY A 72 -14.10 3.29 -1.07
C GLY A 72 -15.48 3.18 -0.41
N LYS A 73 -16.43 2.49 -1.06
CA LYS A 73 -17.76 2.19 -0.52
C LYS A 73 -18.08 0.72 -0.74
N ARG A 74 -18.57 0.06 0.30
CA ARG A 74 -19.17 -1.28 0.23
C ARG A 74 -20.70 -1.12 0.31
N GLY A 75 -21.44 -1.95 -0.42
CA GLY A 75 -22.91 -1.92 -0.44
C GLY A 75 -23.48 -2.05 -1.84
N ARG A 76 -24.72 -1.56 -2.04
CA ARG A 76 -25.49 -1.70 -3.28
C ARG A 76 -24.77 -1.19 -4.53
N HIS A 77 -24.04 -0.07 -4.40
CA HIS A 77 -23.19 0.49 -5.44
C HIS A 77 -21.75 0.52 -4.93
N PRO A 78 -20.99 -0.57 -5.11
CA PRO A 78 -19.63 -0.64 -4.62
C PRO A 78 -18.72 0.32 -5.41
N ARG A 79 -17.86 1.03 -4.69
CA ARG A 79 -16.84 1.91 -5.27
C ARG A 79 -15.48 1.53 -4.71
N VAL A 80 -14.50 1.35 -5.57
CA VAL A 80 -13.12 1.07 -5.16
C VAL A 80 -12.47 2.38 -4.69
N GLY A 81 -11.77 2.34 -3.57
CA GLY A 81 -11.02 3.49 -3.07
C GLY A 81 -9.79 3.76 -3.94
N GLN A 82 -9.46 5.03 -4.11
CA GLN A 82 -8.29 5.47 -4.85
C GLN A 82 -7.07 5.52 -3.92
N HIS A 83 -5.89 5.20 -4.45
CA HIS A 83 -4.63 5.39 -3.72
C HIS A 83 -4.41 6.88 -3.48
N LEU A 84 -4.10 7.22 -2.22
CA LEU A 84 -3.84 8.59 -1.81
C LEU A 84 -2.35 8.81 -1.59
N VAL A 85 -1.78 8.06 -0.64
CA VAL A 85 -0.38 8.16 -0.22
C VAL A 85 0.06 6.84 0.45
N THR A 86 1.36 6.59 0.48
CA THR A 86 1.98 5.51 1.25
C THR A 86 3.01 6.13 2.20
N VAL A 87 3.02 5.71 3.48
CA VAL A 87 3.92 6.26 4.51
C VAL A 87 4.68 5.17 5.27
N LYS A 88 5.87 5.47 5.82
CA LYS A 88 6.75 4.50 6.49
C LYS A 88 6.37 4.15 7.93
N SER A 89 5.59 5.00 8.60
CA SER A 89 5.34 4.88 10.04
C SER A 89 3.86 4.98 10.39
N ALA A 90 3.49 4.46 11.55
CA ALA A 90 2.12 4.54 12.04
C ALA A 90 1.76 5.99 12.42
N GLU A 91 2.75 6.72 12.93
CA GLU A 91 2.67 8.12 13.32
C GLU A 91 2.34 9.00 12.11
N ALA A 92 3.06 8.81 10.99
CA ALA A 92 2.74 9.49 9.74
C ALA A 92 1.34 9.11 9.22
N ALA A 93 0.92 7.86 9.38
CA ALA A 93 -0.42 7.43 8.98
C ALA A 93 -1.52 8.14 9.78
N LEU A 94 -1.30 8.40 11.08
CA LEU A 94 -2.23 9.18 11.90
C LEU A 94 -2.31 10.64 11.43
N VAL A 95 -1.18 11.26 11.10
CA VAL A 95 -1.17 12.61 10.51
C VAL A 95 -2.02 12.66 9.24
N VAL A 96 -1.87 11.67 8.35
CA VAL A 96 -2.70 11.57 7.13
C VAL A 96 -4.19 11.51 7.46
N VAL A 97 -4.58 10.72 8.46
CA VAL A 97 -5.98 10.61 8.90
C VAL A 97 -6.50 11.96 9.39
N ASP A 98 -5.73 12.67 10.21
CA ASP A 98 -6.12 13.98 10.73
C ASP A 98 -6.33 14.99 9.59
N VAL A 99 -5.43 15.00 8.60
CA VAL A 99 -5.60 15.86 7.40
C VAL A 99 -6.86 15.51 6.62
N ILE A 100 -7.15 14.23 6.42
CA ILE A 100 -8.35 13.77 5.71
C ILE A 100 -9.61 14.21 6.47
N VAL A 101 -9.64 14.03 7.79
CA VAL A 101 -10.77 14.39 8.63
C VAL A 101 -10.99 15.90 8.60
N ASP A 102 -9.94 16.70 8.82
CA ASP A 102 -9.98 18.17 8.72
C ASP A 102 -10.52 18.64 7.37
N TRP A 103 -10.06 18.01 6.28
CA TRP A 103 -10.47 18.35 4.94
C TRP A 103 -11.95 18.02 4.69
N ILE A 104 -12.41 16.84 5.11
CA ILE A 104 -13.83 16.47 5.02
C ILE A 104 -14.69 17.46 5.80
N TYR A 105 -14.31 17.81 7.03
CA TYR A 105 -15.08 18.76 7.85
C TYR A 105 -15.18 20.16 7.24
N ARG A 106 -14.17 20.59 6.49
CA ARG A 106 -14.14 21.93 5.88
C ARG A 106 -14.90 22.02 4.57
N TYR A 107 -14.88 20.97 3.75
CA TYR A 107 -15.33 21.04 2.36
C TYR A 107 -16.52 20.14 2.04
N ALA A 108 -16.82 19.12 2.85
CA ALA A 108 -17.92 18.21 2.55
C ALA A 108 -19.28 18.84 2.88
N SER A 109 -20.24 18.65 1.97
CA SER A 109 -21.66 18.91 2.23
C SER A 109 -22.26 17.81 3.11
N PHE A 110 -23.22 18.18 3.96
CA PHE A 110 -24.00 17.24 4.76
C PHE A 110 -25.17 16.59 3.99
N GLU A 111 -25.49 17.08 2.79
CA GLU A 111 -26.65 16.62 2.01
C GLU A 111 -26.39 15.31 1.24
N LYS A 112 -25.12 15.00 0.96
CA LYS A 112 -24.70 13.82 0.20
C LYS A 112 -23.70 12.99 1.00
N MET A 113 -23.58 11.71 0.69
CA MET A 113 -22.50 10.90 1.26
C MET A 113 -21.13 11.42 0.80
N ILE A 114 -20.14 11.45 1.70
CA ILE A 114 -18.76 11.88 1.40
C ILE A 114 -18.20 11.16 0.17
N VAL A 115 -18.45 9.85 0.06
CA VAL A 115 -17.95 9.05 -1.07
C VAL A 115 -18.55 9.48 -2.41
N GLU A 116 -19.73 10.07 -2.43
CA GLU A 116 -20.35 10.59 -3.66
C GLU A 116 -19.80 11.96 -4.06
N GLN A 117 -19.23 12.69 -3.09
CA GLN A 117 -18.62 14.00 -3.33
C GLN A 117 -17.16 13.88 -3.81
N ILE A 118 -16.48 12.76 -3.52
CA ILE A 118 -15.08 12.53 -3.93
C ILE A 118 -14.98 12.45 -5.46
N GLY A 119 -14.22 13.39 -6.03
CA GLY A 119 -14.04 13.60 -7.47
C GLY A 119 -14.99 14.64 -8.08
N HIS A 120 -15.84 15.26 -7.26
CA HIS A 120 -16.72 16.37 -7.64
C HIS A 120 -16.44 17.56 -6.72
N GLU A 121 -17.17 17.69 -5.61
CA GLU A 121 -16.97 18.76 -4.61
C GLU A 121 -15.69 18.53 -3.77
N LEU A 122 -15.29 17.27 -3.61
CA LEU A 122 -14.12 16.86 -2.86
C LEU A 122 -13.00 16.41 -3.80
N GLU A 123 -12.15 17.34 -4.19
CA GLU A 123 -11.03 17.12 -5.11
C GLU A 123 -9.79 16.52 -4.43
N LEU A 124 -9.39 15.32 -4.85
CA LEU A 124 -8.20 14.63 -4.33
C LEU A 124 -6.87 15.39 -4.54
N PRO A 125 -6.65 16.15 -5.64
CA PRO A 125 -5.45 16.98 -5.78
C PRO A 125 -5.28 18.00 -4.64
N VAL A 126 -6.37 18.68 -4.25
CA VAL A 126 -6.36 19.65 -3.14
C VAL A 126 -6.02 18.99 -1.80
N LEU A 127 -6.52 17.77 -1.59
CA LEU A 127 -6.16 16.97 -0.42
C LEU A 127 -4.67 16.59 -0.45
N LYS A 128 -4.14 16.18 -1.60
CA LYS A 128 -2.71 15.85 -1.75
C LYS A 128 -1.81 17.03 -1.42
N GLU A 129 -2.12 18.23 -1.92
CA GLU A 129 -1.38 19.45 -1.55
C GLU A 129 -1.44 19.76 -0.04
N SER A 130 -2.53 19.40 0.63
CA SER A 130 -2.66 19.56 2.08
C SER A 130 -1.84 18.53 2.85
N LEU A 131 -1.67 17.33 2.31
CA LEU A 131 -0.79 16.30 2.86
C LEU A 131 0.68 16.68 2.67
N ASP A 132 1.07 17.15 1.49
CA ASP A 132 2.45 17.53 1.17
C ASP A 132 2.98 18.67 2.07
N ARG A 133 2.08 19.52 2.59
CA ARG A 133 2.42 20.58 3.55
C ARG A 133 2.59 20.10 5.00
N LYS A 134 1.97 18.96 5.36
CA LYS A 134 1.92 18.46 6.75
C LYS A 134 2.78 17.23 6.98
N LEU A 135 3.08 16.45 5.94
CA LEU A 135 3.95 15.29 6.00
C LEU A 135 5.40 15.71 5.75
N ASN A 136 6.33 15.04 6.44
CA ASN A 136 7.74 15.14 6.08
C ASN A 136 7.99 14.31 4.81
N ALA A 137 8.85 14.79 3.93
CA ALA A 137 9.21 14.05 2.71
C ALA A 137 9.78 12.66 3.01
N ASP A 138 10.53 12.51 4.11
CA ASP A 138 11.16 11.24 4.51
C ASP A 138 10.15 10.18 4.94
N ASP A 139 8.95 10.59 5.38
CA ASP A 139 7.88 9.71 5.81
C ASP A 139 7.10 9.12 4.63
N VAL A 140 7.15 9.76 3.46
CA VAL A 140 6.44 9.33 2.25
C VAL A 140 7.25 8.27 1.50
N VAL A 141 6.56 7.26 0.99
CA VAL A 141 7.16 6.17 0.22
C VAL A 141 6.58 6.13 -1.18
N VAL A 142 7.45 6.19 -2.19
CA VAL A 142 7.08 5.79 -3.54
C VAL A 142 7.16 4.27 -3.62
N PHE A 143 6.14 3.64 -4.21
CA PHE A 143 6.03 2.17 -4.20
C PHE A 143 7.26 1.46 -4.80
N GLY A 144 7.93 2.06 -5.80
CA GLY A 144 9.16 1.52 -6.38
C GLY A 144 10.35 1.50 -5.43
N ASP A 145 10.40 2.41 -4.44
CA ASP A 145 11.49 2.52 -3.47
C ASP A 145 11.40 1.46 -2.35
N LEU A 146 10.34 0.65 -2.35
CA LEU A 146 10.17 -0.44 -1.41
C LEU A 146 11.06 -1.66 -1.73
N PHE A 147 11.69 -1.72 -2.92
CA PHE A 147 12.34 -2.91 -3.45
C PHE A 147 13.75 -2.68 -3.98
#